data_AF-A0AAE0SI29-F1
#
_entry.id   AF-A0AAE0SI29-F1
#
_cell.length_a   1.000
_cell.length_b   1.000
_cell.length_c   1.000
_cell.angle_alpha   90.00
_cell.angle_beta   90.00
_cell.angle_gamma   90.00
#
_symmetry.space_group_name_H-M   'P 1'
#
loop_
_entity.id
_entity.type
_entity.pdbx_description
1 polymer ?
#
loop_
_entity_poly.entity_id
_entity_poly.type
_entity_poly.pdbx_seq_one_letter_code
_entity_poly.pdbx_strand_id
1 'polypeptide(L)'
;MGKKKAETTYDYQPLSKRIAQRKEKVSSSEKPKNCITPKKTSKKTKETSKTNGPVKRNYPKLIEETDNEETEQIKLTAKPPTRNKKGELVFDTYPEFQPNMTPKEVLQAGSFGGTYFRPIKSVITGKSYSGIWKELPKDWLEGLNIDRQIASSVYHEDVNTYKVKSGGSLQMWEESGWINKQDPYGWFQWYCRFYQGRRTVDDQRQIGRWLRCAGRTGRWRNNLIAKCFQSGCDFDNSGISPVVRQTLQHWGYRLTKEDFEAGAEGLRKKGSA
;
A
#
# COMPACT_ATOMS: atom_id res chain seq x y z
N MET A 1 31.69 52.17 34.68
CA MET A 1 31.53 50.71 34.80
C MET A 1 30.34 50.26 33.96
N GLY A 2 30.59 49.76 32.75
CA GLY A 2 29.56 49.29 31.82
C GLY A 2 30.07 48.02 31.13
N LYS A 3 29.27 46.95 31.21
CA LYS A 3 29.63 45.58 30.82
C LYS A 3 29.87 45.48 29.29
N LYS A 4 31.06 45.03 28.88
CA LYS A 4 31.37 44.63 27.50
C LYS A 4 30.60 43.34 27.16
N LYS A 5 29.76 43.37 26.12
CA LYS A 5 29.22 42.18 25.46
C LYS A 5 30.23 41.71 24.42
N ALA A 6 30.57 40.43 24.44
CA ALA A 6 31.38 39.79 23.40
C ALA A 6 30.51 39.51 22.17
N GLU A 7 30.92 40.05 21.02
CA GLU A 7 30.41 39.68 19.69
C GLU A 7 31.16 38.42 19.23
N THR A 8 30.46 37.29 19.15
CA THR A 8 30.92 36.11 18.41
C THR A 8 30.53 36.24 16.94
N THR A 9 31.50 36.56 16.10
CA THR A 9 31.39 36.53 14.64
C THR A 9 31.47 35.08 14.15
N TYR A 10 30.41 34.60 13.48
CA TYR A 10 30.43 33.33 12.76
C TYR A 10 30.80 33.58 11.30
N ASP A 11 32.02 33.16 10.93
CA ASP A 11 32.53 33.21 9.56
C ASP A 11 31.86 32.14 8.69
N TYR A 12 31.11 32.57 7.68
CA TYR A 12 30.30 31.72 6.80
C TYR A 12 31.10 31.40 5.53
N GLN A 13 31.76 30.25 5.48
CA GLN A 13 32.46 29.79 4.27
C GLN A 13 31.49 29.14 3.24
N PRO A 14 31.60 29.46 1.93
CA PRO A 14 30.71 28.92 0.90
C PRO A 14 30.83 27.40 0.68
N LEU A 15 29.67 26.77 0.42
CA LEU A 15 29.49 25.31 0.24
C LEU A 15 30.24 24.66 -0.94
N SER A 16 30.99 25.41 -1.74
CA SER A 16 31.76 24.86 -2.88
C SER A 16 33.07 24.18 -2.49
N LYS A 17 33.57 24.35 -1.25
CA LYS A 17 34.85 23.75 -0.80
C LYS A 17 34.72 22.44 0.00
N ARG A 18 33.51 22.01 0.40
CA ARG A 18 33.31 20.74 1.14
C ARG A 18 33.18 19.49 0.27
N ILE A 19 33.12 19.64 -1.06
CA ILE A 19 32.99 18.52 -2.01
C ILE A 19 34.37 18.03 -2.52
N ALA A 20 35.44 18.80 -2.31
CA ALA A 20 36.78 18.48 -2.83
C ALA A 20 37.65 17.61 -1.89
N GLN A 21 37.32 17.46 -0.60
CA GLN A 21 38.17 16.75 0.38
C GLN A 21 37.69 15.34 0.76
N ARG A 22 36.67 14.79 0.08
CA ARG A 22 36.16 13.44 0.36
C ARG A 22 36.43 12.41 -0.75
N LYS A 23 37.28 12.76 -1.73
CA LYS A 23 37.64 11.90 -2.86
C LYS A 23 38.98 11.16 -2.72
N GLU A 24 39.71 11.34 -1.62
CA GLU A 24 40.93 10.58 -1.34
C GLU A 24 40.84 9.93 0.04
N LYS A 25 40.27 8.72 0.08
CA LYS A 25 40.38 7.65 1.11
C LYS A 25 39.08 6.86 1.15
N VAL A 26 38.98 5.86 0.28
CA VAL A 26 38.56 4.48 0.59
C VAL A 26 38.99 3.65 -0.63
N SER A 27 40.06 2.89 -0.45
CA SER A 27 40.53 1.82 -1.35
C SER A 27 40.23 0.48 -0.65
N SER A 28 39.98 -0.55 -1.47
CA SER A 28 39.75 -1.97 -1.18
C SER A 28 38.33 -2.40 -0.72
N SER A 29 37.51 -2.83 -1.68
CA SER A 29 36.51 -3.88 -1.49
C SER A 29 36.30 -4.65 -2.80
N GLU A 30 36.39 -5.97 -2.74
CA GLU A 30 36.22 -6.92 -3.85
C GLU A 30 34.79 -6.93 -4.42
N LYS A 31 34.67 -7.22 -5.72
CA LYS A 31 33.45 -7.12 -6.55
C LYS A 31 32.57 -8.38 -6.46
N PRO A 32 31.26 -8.25 -6.80
CA PRO A 32 30.80 -9.00 -7.97
C PRO A 32 29.91 -8.22 -8.97
N LYS A 33 30.33 -8.33 -10.23
CA LYS A 33 29.63 -8.47 -11.53
C LYS A 33 28.30 -7.73 -11.83
N ASN A 34 28.48 -6.60 -12.53
CA ASN A 34 27.69 -5.90 -13.58
C ASN A 34 26.32 -6.44 -14.06
N CYS A 35 25.32 -5.54 -14.04
CA CYS A 35 24.31 -5.38 -15.09
C CYS A 35 24.06 -3.88 -15.38
N ILE A 36 23.86 -3.55 -16.67
CA ILE A 36 23.97 -2.22 -17.28
C ILE A 36 22.67 -1.41 -17.14
N THR A 37 22.77 -0.14 -16.72
CA THR A 37 21.67 0.84 -16.67
C THR A 37 21.75 1.88 -17.80
N PRO A 38 20.64 2.26 -18.47
CA PRO A 38 20.63 3.41 -19.38
C PRO A 38 20.29 4.75 -18.72
N LYS A 39 20.86 5.81 -19.31
CA LYS A 39 20.99 7.20 -18.85
C LYS A 39 19.71 8.04 -18.95
N LYS A 40 19.62 9.06 -18.08
CA LYS A 40 18.70 10.21 -18.10
C LYS A 40 19.10 11.25 -19.15
N THR A 41 18.12 11.94 -19.72
CA THR A 41 18.25 13.25 -20.40
C THR A 41 17.35 14.30 -19.75
N SER A 42 17.71 15.57 -19.93
CA SER A 42 17.43 16.71 -19.05
C SER A 42 16.42 17.74 -19.57
N LYS A 43 15.70 18.34 -18.60
CA LYS A 43 15.24 19.75 -18.43
C LYS A 43 14.51 20.51 -19.56
N LYS A 44 13.37 21.12 -19.17
CA LYS A 44 13.13 22.57 -19.39
C LYS A 44 12.19 23.17 -18.33
N THR A 45 12.51 24.40 -17.94
CA THR A 45 11.92 25.23 -16.87
C THR A 45 10.77 26.09 -17.41
N LYS A 46 9.79 26.46 -16.56
CA LYS A 46 9.10 27.77 -16.64
C LYS A 46 8.48 28.17 -15.29
N GLU A 47 8.54 29.47 -15.03
CA GLU A 47 8.36 30.16 -13.76
C GLU A 47 6.91 30.48 -13.37
N THR A 48 6.69 30.39 -12.04
CA THR A 48 5.93 31.24 -11.11
C THR A 48 4.52 31.76 -11.40
N SER A 49 3.62 31.53 -10.44
CA SER A 49 2.87 32.61 -9.79
C SER A 49 2.50 32.26 -8.34
N LYS A 50 2.45 33.31 -7.51
CA LYS A 50 2.36 33.36 -6.04
C LYS A 50 0.94 33.05 -5.54
N THR A 51 0.80 32.44 -4.36
CA THR A 51 -0.31 32.74 -3.43
C THR A 51 0.08 32.45 -1.97
N ASN A 52 -0.63 33.18 -1.09
CA ASN A 52 -0.31 33.53 0.29
C ASN A 52 -0.53 32.42 1.34
N GLY A 53 0.26 32.51 2.41
CA GLY A 53 0.00 32.25 3.85
C GLY A 53 -1.06 31.23 4.32
N PRO A 54 -0.79 30.46 5.39
CA PRO A 54 -1.71 29.43 5.88
C PRO A 54 -2.93 30.06 6.58
N VAL A 55 -4.07 30.03 5.90
CA VAL A 55 -5.38 30.31 6.53
C VAL A 55 -5.76 29.12 7.39
N LYS A 56 -5.84 29.32 8.71
CA LYS A 56 -6.45 28.37 9.66
C LYS A 56 -7.88 28.06 9.21
N ARG A 57 -8.16 26.83 8.78
CA ARG A 57 -9.54 26.39 8.45
C ARG A 57 -10.12 25.62 9.62
N ASN A 58 -11.16 26.21 10.20
CA ASN A 58 -12.09 25.58 11.14
C ASN A 58 -12.67 24.30 10.51
N TYR A 59 -12.52 23.18 11.20
CA TYR A 59 -13.29 21.98 10.88
C TYR A 59 -14.75 22.17 11.35
N PRO A 60 -15.76 21.88 10.52
CA PRO A 60 -17.15 21.85 10.97
C PRO A 60 -17.34 20.81 12.08
N LYS A 61 -18.17 21.16 13.08
CA LYS A 61 -18.58 20.29 14.18
C LYS A 61 -19.12 18.95 13.68
N LEU A 62 -18.86 17.91 14.49
CA LEU A 62 -19.50 16.60 14.47
C LEU A 62 -20.98 16.74 14.08
N ILE A 63 -21.40 16.00 13.04
CA ILE A 63 -22.81 15.88 12.72
C ILE A 63 -23.45 15.08 13.86
N GLU A 64 -24.36 15.75 14.55
CA GLU A 64 -25.31 15.15 15.48
C GLU A 64 -26.14 14.08 14.77
N GLU A 65 -26.50 13.07 15.54
CA GLU A 65 -27.31 11.92 15.17
C GLU A 65 -28.71 12.35 14.68
N THR A 66 -28.83 12.76 13.43
CA THR A 66 -30.13 12.83 12.76
C THR A 66 -29.93 12.46 11.30
N ASP A 67 -30.14 11.19 10.99
CA ASP A 67 -31.15 10.79 10.01
C ASP A 67 -31.23 9.26 10.01
N ASN A 68 -32.43 8.78 10.34
CA ASN A 68 -32.85 7.39 10.26
C ASN A 68 -32.68 6.87 8.82
N GLU A 69 -31.54 6.28 8.51
CA GLU A 69 -31.42 5.25 7.49
C GLU A 69 -30.89 4.01 8.19
N GLU A 70 -31.69 2.94 8.14
CA GLU A 70 -31.35 1.62 8.64
C GLU A 70 -29.91 1.27 8.28
N THR A 71 -29.01 1.26 9.27
CA THR A 71 -27.75 0.55 9.12
C THR A 71 -28.14 -0.92 8.97
N GLU A 72 -28.26 -1.41 7.73
CA GLU A 72 -28.37 -2.83 7.44
C GLU A 72 -27.27 -3.53 8.26
N GLN A 73 -27.67 -4.20 9.34
CA GLN A 73 -26.73 -4.89 10.20
C GLN A 73 -25.99 -5.89 9.33
N ILE A 74 -24.65 -5.81 9.32
CA ILE A 74 -23.81 -6.71 8.54
C ILE A 74 -24.07 -8.14 9.05
N LYS A 75 -24.81 -8.93 8.27
CA LYS A 75 -25.06 -10.33 8.57
C LYS A 75 -23.82 -11.15 8.24
N LEU A 76 -23.16 -11.64 9.27
CA LEU A 76 -22.03 -12.57 9.16
C LEU A 76 -22.58 -13.99 9.20
N THR A 77 -22.55 -14.69 8.07
CA THR A 77 -23.20 -16.00 7.91
C THR A 77 -22.21 -17.12 7.61
N ALA A 78 -21.08 -16.81 6.97
CA ALA A 78 -20.10 -17.80 6.59
C ALA A 78 -19.08 -18.08 7.70
N LYS A 79 -18.58 -19.31 7.72
CA LYS A 79 -17.53 -19.76 8.64
C LYS A 79 -16.20 -19.05 8.36
N PRO A 80 -15.33 -18.89 9.38
CA PRO A 80 -13.96 -18.43 9.18
C PRO A 80 -13.20 -19.35 8.20
N PRO A 81 -12.31 -18.80 7.35
CA PRO A 81 -11.52 -19.62 6.44
C PRO A 81 -10.51 -20.48 7.18
N THR A 82 -10.11 -21.58 6.55
CA THR A 82 -8.97 -22.40 6.99
C THR A 82 -7.72 -22.04 6.19
N ARG A 83 -6.54 -22.49 6.61
CA ARG A 83 -5.32 -22.39 5.80
C ARG A 83 -4.96 -23.76 5.22
N ASN A 84 -4.60 -23.78 3.95
CA ASN A 84 -4.08 -24.99 3.31
C ASN A 84 -2.58 -25.21 3.65
N LYS A 85 -1.98 -26.30 3.14
CA LYS A 85 -0.56 -26.63 3.36
C LYS A 85 0.43 -25.58 2.83
N LYS A 86 0.00 -24.72 1.91
CA LYS A 86 0.78 -23.60 1.35
C LYS A 86 0.60 -22.29 2.12
N GLY A 87 -0.19 -22.31 3.19
CA GLY A 87 -0.53 -21.12 3.97
C GLY A 87 -1.56 -20.21 3.29
N GLU A 88 -2.22 -20.64 2.22
CA GLU A 88 -3.27 -19.86 1.56
C GLU A 88 -4.60 -20.05 2.31
N LEU A 89 -5.41 -18.99 2.36
CA LEU A 89 -6.75 -19.04 2.95
C LEU A 89 -7.70 -19.78 2.00
N VAL A 90 -8.53 -20.64 2.55
CA VAL A 90 -9.53 -21.42 1.81
C VAL A 90 -10.91 -21.11 2.38
N PHE A 91 -11.80 -20.69 1.49
CA PHE A 91 -13.20 -20.41 1.79
C PHE A 91 -14.08 -21.46 1.11
N ASP A 92 -14.94 -22.15 1.87
CA ASP A 92 -15.77 -23.25 1.36
C ASP A 92 -16.64 -22.83 0.16
N THR A 93 -17.18 -21.61 0.17
CA THR A 93 -18.06 -21.10 -0.89
C THR A 93 -17.31 -20.57 -2.11
N TYR A 94 -16.01 -20.29 -1.99
CA TYR A 94 -15.17 -19.68 -3.04
C TYR A 94 -13.76 -20.25 -2.99
N PRO A 95 -13.59 -21.55 -3.33
CA PRO A 95 -12.30 -22.24 -3.20
C PRO A 95 -11.22 -21.65 -4.12
N GLU A 96 -11.57 -20.91 -5.17
CA GLU A 96 -10.63 -20.24 -6.08
C GLU A 96 -10.04 -18.95 -5.50
N PHE A 97 -10.68 -18.36 -4.49
CA PHE A 97 -10.19 -17.16 -3.80
C PHE A 97 -9.23 -17.57 -2.67
N GLN A 98 -7.93 -17.54 -2.99
CA GLN A 98 -6.87 -18.05 -2.11
C GLN A 98 -5.81 -16.99 -1.74
N PRO A 99 -6.19 -15.86 -1.11
CA PRO A 99 -5.20 -14.93 -0.55
C PRO A 99 -4.39 -15.62 0.54
N ASN A 100 -3.10 -15.31 0.66
CA ASN A 100 -2.24 -15.87 1.72
C ASN A 100 -2.02 -14.90 2.89
N MET A 101 -2.56 -13.68 2.81
CA MET A 101 -2.62 -12.74 3.93
C MET A 101 -4.05 -12.48 4.38
N THR A 102 -4.31 -12.58 5.69
CA THR A 102 -5.58 -12.15 6.31
C THR A 102 -5.69 -10.62 6.30
N PRO A 103 -6.90 -10.04 6.46
CA PRO A 103 -7.03 -8.61 6.65
C PRO A 103 -6.20 -8.07 7.83
N LYS A 104 -6.14 -8.82 8.94
CA LYS A 104 -5.25 -8.54 10.08
C LYS A 104 -3.80 -8.39 9.64
N GLU A 105 -3.28 -9.38 8.91
CA GLU A 105 -1.89 -9.38 8.43
C GLU A 105 -1.62 -8.23 7.44
N VAL A 106 -2.59 -7.87 6.59
CA VAL A 106 -2.46 -6.73 5.67
C VAL A 106 -2.41 -5.40 6.43
N LEU A 107 -3.25 -5.21 7.45
CA LEU A 107 -3.23 -4.03 8.31
C LEU A 107 -1.93 -3.91 9.11
N GLN A 108 -1.54 -5.00 9.77
CA GLN A 108 -0.33 -5.06 10.59
C GLN A 108 0.94 -4.82 9.76
N ALA A 109 0.94 -5.22 8.49
CA ALA A 109 2.04 -4.94 7.58
C ALA A 109 2.08 -3.48 7.06
N GLY A 110 1.13 -2.64 7.48
CA GLY A 110 1.08 -1.22 7.14
C GLY A 110 0.72 -0.95 5.69
N SER A 111 -0.02 -1.83 5.03
CA SER A 111 -0.06 -1.93 3.57
C SER A 111 -0.55 -0.67 2.83
N PHE A 112 -1.22 0.28 3.49
CA PHE A 112 -1.89 1.41 2.84
C PHE A 112 -1.37 2.78 3.29
N GLY A 113 -0.14 2.83 3.80
CA GLY A 113 0.52 4.05 4.23
C GLY A 113 -0.23 4.80 5.32
N GLY A 114 -1.03 4.08 6.12
CA GLY A 114 -1.80 4.67 7.20
C GLY A 114 -3.16 5.26 6.84
N THR A 115 -3.54 5.25 5.57
CA THR A 115 -4.64 6.12 5.07
C THR A 115 -5.88 5.38 4.63
N TYR A 116 -5.95 4.04 4.80
CA TYR A 116 -7.03 3.28 4.19
C TYR A 116 -8.39 3.69 4.77
N PHE A 117 -8.52 3.72 6.09
CA PHE A 117 -9.77 4.08 6.77
C PHE A 117 -9.81 5.54 7.22
N ARG A 118 -9.15 6.43 6.47
CA ARG A 118 -9.21 7.88 6.70
C ARG A 118 -10.63 8.42 6.52
N PRO A 119 -10.96 9.60 7.04
CA PRO A 119 -12.21 10.27 6.68
C PRO A 119 -12.30 10.51 5.16
N ILE A 120 -13.41 10.14 4.54
CA ILE A 120 -13.66 10.31 3.10
C ILE A 120 -15.05 10.91 2.86
N LYS A 121 -15.23 11.55 1.70
CA LYS A 121 -16.54 11.85 1.13
C LYS A 121 -16.66 11.02 -0.15
N SER A 122 -17.59 10.07 -0.19
CA SER A 122 -17.78 9.23 -1.37
C SER A 122 -18.72 9.91 -2.36
N VAL A 123 -18.31 10.00 -3.62
CA VAL A 123 -19.18 10.50 -4.69
C VAL A 123 -20.24 9.46 -5.08
N ILE A 124 -19.95 8.18 -4.85
CA ILE A 124 -20.84 7.05 -5.22
C ILE A 124 -22.06 6.97 -4.31
N THR A 125 -21.89 7.26 -3.02
CA THR A 125 -23.02 7.28 -2.06
C THR A 125 -23.48 8.69 -1.70
N GLY A 126 -22.72 9.74 -2.04
CA GLY A 126 -22.97 11.12 -1.64
C GLY A 126 -22.71 11.42 -0.15
N LYS A 127 -22.19 10.44 0.61
CA LYS A 127 -22.04 10.51 2.07
C LYS A 127 -20.58 10.72 2.50
N SER A 128 -20.41 11.30 3.68
CA SER A 128 -19.12 11.36 4.37
C SER A 128 -19.00 10.18 5.34
N TYR A 129 -17.86 9.48 5.29
CA TYR A 129 -17.56 8.35 6.17
C TYR A 129 -16.34 8.66 7.03
N SER A 130 -16.41 8.31 8.31
CA SER A 130 -15.29 8.34 9.24
C SER A 130 -15.47 7.25 10.30
N GLY A 131 -14.38 6.78 10.89
CA GLY A 131 -14.46 5.79 11.98
C GLY A 131 -14.86 4.37 11.56
N ILE A 132 -14.91 4.06 10.25
CA ILE A 132 -15.26 2.73 9.74
C ILE A 132 -14.35 1.63 10.29
N TRP A 133 -13.09 1.94 10.57
CA TRP A 133 -12.15 0.99 11.20
C TRP A 133 -12.64 0.42 12.54
N LYS A 134 -13.63 1.05 13.21
CA LYS A 134 -14.26 0.53 14.43
C LYS A 134 -15.08 -0.75 14.19
N GLU A 135 -15.42 -1.06 12.94
CA GLU A 135 -16.06 -2.33 12.57
C GLU A 135 -15.11 -3.52 12.62
N LEU A 136 -13.80 -3.26 12.71
CA LEU A 136 -12.77 -4.30 12.70
C LEU A 136 -12.62 -4.94 14.09
N PRO A 137 -12.34 -6.25 14.16
CA PRO A 137 -11.99 -6.90 15.42
C PRO A 137 -10.85 -6.19 16.15
N LYS A 138 -10.99 -6.03 17.47
CA LYS A 138 -10.01 -5.28 18.29
C LYS A 138 -8.60 -5.87 18.20
N ASP A 139 -8.48 -7.19 18.11
CA ASP A 139 -7.20 -7.89 18.00
C ASP A 139 -6.49 -7.62 16.65
N TRP A 140 -7.21 -7.15 15.62
CA TRP A 140 -6.58 -6.76 14.35
C TRP A 140 -5.80 -5.44 14.50
N LEU A 141 -6.28 -4.57 15.40
CA LEU A 141 -5.76 -3.23 15.65
C LEU A 141 -4.78 -3.18 16.82
N GLU A 142 -4.61 -4.29 17.54
CA GLU A 142 -3.70 -4.39 18.68
C GLU A 142 -2.27 -3.98 18.26
N GLY A 143 -1.67 -3.08 19.04
CA GLY A 143 -0.34 -2.53 18.79
C GLY A 143 -0.24 -1.49 17.67
N LEU A 144 -1.31 -1.22 16.91
CA LEU A 144 -1.30 -0.21 15.85
C LEU A 144 -1.70 1.16 16.36
N ASN A 145 -0.99 2.19 15.93
CA ASN A 145 -1.41 3.57 16.13
C ASN A 145 -2.50 3.92 15.12
N ILE A 146 -3.74 4.11 15.58
CA ILE A 146 -4.90 4.36 14.70
C ILE A 146 -4.71 5.60 13.83
N ASP A 147 -4.29 6.71 14.43
CA ASP A 147 -4.19 8.01 13.74
C ASP A 147 -3.07 8.02 12.70
N ARG A 148 -2.06 7.16 12.85
CA ARG A 148 -0.90 7.10 11.95
C ARG A 148 -0.96 5.94 10.96
N GLN A 149 -1.46 4.78 11.36
CA GLN A 149 -1.35 3.52 10.62
C GLN A 149 -2.69 3.00 10.07
N ILE A 150 -3.83 3.58 10.46
CA ILE A 150 -5.16 3.12 10.04
C ILE A 150 -5.98 4.23 9.37
N ALA A 151 -6.10 5.38 10.04
CA ALA A 151 -7.04 6.44 9.69
C ALA A 151 -6.38 7.81 9.45
N SER A 152 -5.08 7.83 9.18
CA SER A 152 -4.36 9.07 8.87
C SER A 152 -4.93 9.75 7.63
N SER A 153 -5.06 11.07 7.68
CA SER A 153 -5.35 11.87 6.48
C SER A 153 -4.13 12.02 5.55
N VAL A 154 -2.93 11.67 6.03
CA VAL A 154 -1.65 11.82 5.33
C VAL A 154 -1.05 10.46 5.04
N TYR A 155 -0.57 10.27 3.81
CA TYR A 155 0.09 9.02 3.41
C TYR A 155 1.52 8.96 3.93
N HIS A 156 1.84 7.91 4.68
CA HIS A 156 3.15 7.66 5.27
C HIS A 156 3.79 6.45 4.59
N GLU A 157 4.70 6.69 3.64
CA GLU A 157 5.40 5.61 2.93
C GLU A 157 6.22 4.73 3.89
N ASP A 158 6.75 5.31 4.96
CA ASP A 158 7.53 4.59 5.96
C ASP A 158 6.69 3.63 6.82
N VAL A 159 5.36 3.75 6.81
CA VAL A 159 4.44 2.76 7.41
C VAL A 159 4.38 1.49 6.55
N ASN A 160 4.54 1.61 5.24
CA ASN A 160 4.45 0.46 4.33
C ASN A 160 5.59 -0.55 4.58
N THR A 161 5.31 -1.82 4.32
CA THR A 161 6.33 -2.88 4.34
C THR A 161 7.50 -2.54 3.39
N TYR A 162 7.20 -2.11 2.17
CA TYR A 162 8.21 -1.86 1.13
C TYR A 162 8.64 -0.40 1.00
N LYS A 163 8.25 0.48 1.95
CA LYS A 163 8.67 1.89 2.02
C LYS A 163 8.42 2.70 0.73
N VAL A 164 7.40 2.33 -0.03
CA VAL A 164 7.01 3.01 -1.29
C VAL A 164 5.52 3.22 -1.32
N LYS A 165 5.06 4.34 -1.90
CA LYS A 165 3.64 4.54 -2.19
C LYS A 165 3.17 3.62 -3.31
N SER A 166 1.99 3.04 -3.13
CA SER A 166 1.28 2.29 -4.17
C SER A 166 -0.23 2.56 -4.11
N GLY A 167 -0.95 2.21 -5.17
CA GLY A 167 -2.39 2.38 -5.31
C GLY A 167 -2.79 3.73 -5.92
N GLY A 168 -3.99 3.74 -6.50
CA GLY A 168 -4.62 4.97 -7.00
C GLY A 168 -5.40 5.73 -5.93
N SER A 169 -5.82 6.95 -6.25
CA SER A 169 -6.68 7.78 -5.38
C SER A 169 -8.10 7.21 -5.28
N LEU A 170 -8.83 7.52 -4.21
CA LEU A 170 -10.24 7.13 -4.09
C LEU A 170 -11.06 7.57 -5.32
N GLN A 171 -10.86 8.81 -5.76
CA GLN A 171 -11.48 9.37 -6.96
C GLN A 171 -11.27 8.48 -8.20
N MET A 172 -10.03 8.04 -8.46
CA MET A 172 -9.73 7.16 -9.60
C MET A 172 -10.51 5.84 -9.50
N TRP A 173 -10.65 5.29 -8.29
CA TRP A 173 -11.41 4.05 -8.07
C TRP A 173 -12.93 4.26 -8.25
N GLU A 174 -13.45 5.41 -7.84
CA GLU A 174 -14.85 5.79 -8.05
C GLU A 174 -15.16 6.00 -9.54
N GLU A 175 -14.33 6.77 -10.26
CA GLU A 175 -14.46 7.01 -11.70
C GLU A 175 -14.34 5.73 -12.53
N SER A 176 -13.53 4.76 -12.07
CA SER A 176 -13.37 3.46 -12.75
C SER A 176 -14.53 2.48 -12.49
N GLY A 177 -15.55 2.86 -11.70
CA GLY A 177 -16.65 1.97 -11.33
C GLY A 177 -16.24 0.81 -10.43
N TRP A 178 -15.14 0.95 -9.67
CA TRP A 178 -14.62 -0.12 -8.83
C TRP A 178 -15.15 -0.12 -7.40
N ILE A 179 -15.72 1.00 -6.97
CA ILE A 179 -16.35 1.17 -5.66
C ILE A 179 -17.82 0.74 -5.74
N ASN A 180 -18.26 -0.09 -4.79
CA ASN A 180 -19.66 -0.44 -4.61
C ASN A 180 -20.19 0.34 -3.39
N LYS A 181 -21.45 0.80 -3.45
CA LYS A 181 -22.09 1.58 -2.38
C LYS A 181 -22.02 0.88 -1.01
N GLN A 182 -22.10 -0.45 -0.99
CA GLN A 182 -22.02 -1.22 0.26
C GLN A 182 -20.64 -1.11 0.93
N ASP A 183 -19.57 -0.88 0.16
CA ASP A 183 -18.17 -0.82 0.60
C ASP A 183 -17.49 0.45 0.03
N PRO A 184 -17.78 1.65 0.59
CA PRO A 184 -17.33 2.94 0.06
C PRO A 184 -15.81 3.13 0.07
N TYR A 185 -15.08 2.34 0.87
CA TYR A 185 -13.61 2.30 0.86
C TYR A 185 -13.04 1.31 -0.16
N GLY A 186 -13.89 0.55 -0.85
CA GLY A 186 -13.49 -0.36 -1.93
C GLY A 186 -13.03 -1.74 -1.48
N TRP A 187 -12.12 -2.33 -2.25
CA TRP A 187 -11.83 -3.76 -2.20
C TRP A 187 -11.38 -4.27 -0.82
N PHE A 188 -10.51 -3.55 -0.11
CA PHE A 188 -10.00 -4.06 1.17
C PHE A 188 -11.05 -3.98 2.29
N GLN A 189 -11.97 -3.00 2.25
CA GLN A 189 -13.14 -3.00 3.13
C GLN A 189 -14.05 -4.21 2.82
N TRP A 190 -14.31 -4.46 1.53
CA TRP A 190 -15.03 -5.66 1.11
C TRP A 190 -14.35 -6.92 1.67
N TYR A 191 -13.02 -7.02 1.54
CA TYR A 191 -12.24 -8.16 2.01
C TYR A 191 -12.31 -8.33 3.53
N CYS A 192 -12.23 -7.25 4.31
CA CYS A 192 -12.39 -7.29 5.77
C CYS A 192 -13.73 -7.91 6.17
N ARG A 193 -14.83 -7.50 5.53
CA ARG A 193 -16.17 -7.99 5.85
C ARG A 193 -16.43 -9.39 5.29
N PHE A 194 -15.92 -9.68 4.09
CA PHE A 194 -15.98 -11.02 3.49
C PHE A 194 -15.24 -12.05 4.36
N TYR A 195 -14.05 -11.71 4.85
CA TYR A 195 -13.28 -12.57 5.76
C TYR A 195 -14.02 -12.86 7.07
N GLN A 196 -14.74 -11.87 7.61
CA GLN A 196 -15.57 -12.02 8.81
C GLN A 196 -16.86 -12.82 8.57
N GLY A 197 -17.18 -13.18 7.32
CA GLY A 197 -18.30 -14.05 6.99
C GLY A 197 -19.48 -13.37 6.28
N ARG A 198 -19.38 -12.08 5.93
CA ARG A 198 -20.39 -11.42 5.08
C ARG A 198 -20.35 -12.03 3.68
N ARG A 199 -21.51 -12.30 3.10
CA ARG A 199 -21.66 -12.74 1.70
C ARG A 199 -22.66 -11.86 0.98
N THR A 200 -22.32 -11.37 -0.20
CA THR A 200 -23.19 -10.51 -1.01
C THR A 200 -23.04 -10.81 -2.51
N VAL A 201 -23.97 -10.29 -3.31
CA VAL A 201 -23.93 -10.44 -4.78
C VAL A 201 -22.66 -9.86 -5.42
N ASP A 202 -21.94 -8.98 -4.72
CA ASP A 202 -20.70 -8.36 -5.21
C ASP A 202 -19.47 -9.30 -5.10
N ASP A 203 -19.58 -10.40 -4.36
CA ASP A 203 -18.46 -11.29 -4.05
C ASP A 203 -17.80 -11.84 -5.32
N GLN A 204 -18.60 -12.30 -6.28
CA GLN A 204 -18.09 -12.82 -7.57
C GLN A 204 -17.26 -11.78 -8.32
N ARG A 205 -17.71 -10.52 -8.33
CA ARG A 205 -16.99 -9.42 -8.99
C ARG A 205 -15.65 -9.16 -8.31
N GLN A 206 -15.64 -9.11 -6.98
CA GLN A 206 -14.43 -8.78 -6.20
C GLN A 206 -13.41 -9.92 -6.23
N ILE A 207 -13.86 -11.17 -6.18
CA ILE A 207 -13.03 -12.37 -6.36
C ILE A 207 -12.45 -12.41 -7.78
N GLY A 208 -13.28 -12.14 -8.80
CA GLY A 208 -12.81 -12.06 -10.19
C GLY A 208 -11.71 -11.00 -10.39
N ARG A 209 -11.81 -9.86 -9.70
CA ARG A 209 -10.75 -8.84 -9.70
C ARG A 209 -9.48 -9.35 -9.03
N TRP A 210 -9.61 -9.99 -7.88
CA TRP A 210 -8.47 -10.59 -7.18
C TRP A 210 -7.76 -11.65 -8.05
N LEU A 211 -8.50 -12.53 -8.71
CA LEU A 211 -7.96 -13.56 -9.61
C LEU A 211 -7.13 -12.93 -10.74
N ARG A 212 -7.63 -11.85 -11.36
CA ARG A 212 -6.90 -11.11 -12.41
C ARG A 212 -5.70 -10.34 -11.88
N CYS A 213 -5.66 -9.98 -10.60
CA CYS A 213 -4.56 -9.22 -10.00
C CYS A 213 -3.49 -10.13 -9.39
N ALA A 214 -3.88 -10.93 -8.39
CA ALA A 214 -3.00 -11.70 -7.51
C ALA A 214 -3.19 -13.22 -7.62
N GLY A 215 -4.25 -13.70 -8.27
CA GLY A 215 -4.47 -15.13 -8.50
C GLY A 215 -3.36 -15.78 -9.33
N ARG A 216 -3.41 -17.11 -9.50
CA ARG A 216 -2.38 -17.90 -10.19
C ARG A 216 -2.01 -17.37 -11.59
N THR A 217 -3.00 -16.92 -12.36
CA THR A 217 -2.80 -16.30 -13.69
C THR A 217 -2.83 -14.77 -13.64
N GLY A 218 -2.87 -14.19 -12.44
CA GLY A 218 -3.00 -12.77 -12.19
C GLY A 218 -1.82 -11.96 -12.72
N ARG A 219 -2.12 -10.78 -13.26
CA ARG A 219 -1.18 -9.87 -13.90
C ARG A 219 -0.03 -9.49 -12.97
N TRP A 220 -0.34 -9.05 -11.75
CA TRP A 220 0.66 -8.49 -10.84
C TRP A 220 1.52 -9.57 -10.20
N ARG A 221 0.93 -10.72 -9.88
CA ARG A 221 1.68 -11.88 -9.38
C ARG A 221 2.70 -12.34 -10.42
N ASN A 222 2.28 -12.58 -11.65
CA ASN A 222 3.17 -13.03 -12.72
C ASN A 222 4.18 -11.95 -13.13
N ASN A 223 3.82 -10.67 -13.07
CA ASN A 223 4.77 -9.58 -13.27
C ASN A 223 5.90 -9.60 -12.24
N LEU A 224 5.59 -9.82 -10.96
CA LEU A 224 6.60 -9.89 -9.91
C LEU A 224 7.51 -11.11 -10.08
N ILE A 225 6.93 -12.27 -10.35
CA ILE A 225 7.70 -13.51 -10.60
C ILE A 225 8.69 -13.31 -11.76
N ALA A 226 8.22 -12.79 -12.89
CA ALA A 226 9.07 -12.54 -14.05
C ALA A 226 10.24 -11.61 -13.73
N LYS A 227 10.01 -10.56 -12.94
CA LYS A 227 11.07 -9.62 -12.55
C LYS A 227 12.06 -10.21 -11.58
N CYS A 228 11.61 -11.02 -10.61
CA CYS A 228 12.53 -11.74 -9.70
C CYS A 228 13.37 -12.76 -10.48
N PHE A 229 12.74 -13.48 -11.42
CA PHE A 229 13.42 -14.45 -12.27
C PHE A 229 14.49 -13.78 -13.14
N GLN A 230 14.15 -12.67 -13.81
CA GLN A 230 15.06 -11.93 -14.67
C GLN A 230 16.21 -11.26 -13.90
N SER A 231 15.99 -10.87 -12.64
CA SER A 231 17.05 -10.27 -11.84
C SER A 231 18.07 -11.29 -11.31
N GLY A 232 17.74 -12.59 -11.33
CA GLY A 232 18.56 -13.65 -10.73
C GLY A 232 18.66 -13.54 -9.21
N CYS A 233 17.80 -12.77 -8.56
CA CYS A 233 17.76 -12.63 -7.10
C CYS A 233 16.73 -13.59 -6.49
N ASP A 234 16.82 -13.80 -5.18
CA ASP A 234 15.83 -14.56 -4.44
C ASP A 234 14.43 -13.95 -4.51
N PHE A 235 13.41 -14.82 -4.42
CA PHE A 235 12.00 -14.47 -4.58
C PHE A 235 11.49 -13.44 -3.56
N ASP A 236 12.12 -13.36 -2.39
CA ASP A 236 11.76 -12.50 -1.28
C ASP A 236 12.57 -11.19 -1.23
N ASN A 237 13.52 -10.99 -2.16
CA ASN A 237 14.30 -9.75 -2.24
C ASN A 237 13.38 -8.54 -2.43
N SER A 238 13.23 -7.74 -1.37
CA SER A 238 12.33 -6.60 -1.29
C SER A 238 12.69 -5.45 -2.24
N GLY A 239 13.95 -5.38 -2.70
CA GLY A 239 14.42 -4.40 -3.68
C GLY A 239 13.88 -4.65 -5.08
N ILE A 240 13.43 -5.86 -5.39
CA ILE A 240 12.85 -6.18 -6.70
C ILE A 240 11.38 -5.76 -6.74
N SER A 241 11.12 -4.70 -7.52
CA SER A 241 9.77 -4.15 -7.74
C SER A 241 8.96 -3.91 -6.47
N PRO A 242 9.46 -3.07 -5.54
CA PRO A 242 8.79 -2.79 -4.27
C PRO A 242 7.35 -2.29 -4.45
N VAL A 243 7.08 -1.50 -5.50
CA VAL A 243 5.72 -1.03 -5.82
C VAL A 243 4.77 -2.19 -6.17
N VAL A 244 5.24 -3.19 -6.93
CA VAL A 244 4.41 -4.36 -7.28
C VAL A 244 4.18 -5.24 -6.07
N ARG A 245 5.21 -5.42 -5.22
CA ARG A 245 5.06 -6.13 -3.94
C ARG A 245 4.06 -5.45 -3.02
N GLN A 246 4.12 -4.12 -2.92
CA GLN A 246 3.16 -3.32 -2.16
C GLN A 246 1.75 -3.45 -2.73
N THR A 247 1.59 -3.36 -4.06
CA THR A 247 0.30 -3.59 -4.73
C THR A 247 -0.27 -4.95 -4.38
N LEU A 248 0.51 -6.03 -4.50
CA LEU A 248 0.05 -7.37 -4.17
C LEU A 248 -0.37 -7.51 -2.70
N GLN A 249 0.35 -6.84 -1.80
CA GLN A 249 -0.01 -6.78 -0.39
C GLN A 249 -1.37 -6.11 -0.16
N HIS A 250 -1.71 -5.06 -0.93
CA HIS A 250 -3.06 -4.47 -0.90
C HIS A 250 -4.16 -5.47 -1.26
N TRP A 251 -3.84 -6.48 -2.08
CA TRP A 251 -4.73 -7.55 -2.50
C TRP A 251 -4.62 -8.81 -1.63
N GLY A 252 -4.04 -8.71 -0.43
CA GLY A 252 -3.93 -9.85 0.50
C GLY A 252 -3.00 -10.95 0.02
N TYR A 253 -2.01 -10.63 -0.82
CA TYR A 253 -1.05 -11.59 -1.36
C TYR A 253 0.40 -11.17 -1.13
N ARG A 254 1.23 -12.13 -0.74
CA ARG A 254 2.69 -12.04 -0.72
C ARG A 254 3.28 -13.16 -1.54
N LEU A 255 4.31 -12.88 -2.34
CA LEU A 255 4.96 -13.93 -3.14
C LEU A 255 5.62 -14.98 -2.23
N THR A 256 5.31 -16.24 -2.46
CA THR A 256 5.91 -17.40 -1.79
C THR A 256 7.00 -18.02 -2.68
N LYS A 257 7.84 -18.87 -2.08
CA LYS A 257 8.87 -19.60 -2.80
C LYS A 257 8.26 -20.54 -3.83
N GLU A 258 7.23 -21.27 -3.42
CA GLU A 258 6.51 -22.26 -4.25
C GLU A 258 5.86 -21.59 -5.46
N ASP A 259 5.24 -20.43 -5.27
CA ASP A 259 4.62 -19.67 -6.36
C ASP A 259 5.65 -19.12 -7.35
N PHE A 260 6.80 -18.68 -6.82
CA PHE A 260 7.93 -18.25 -7.64
C PHE A 260 8.51 -19.40 -8.46
N GLU A 261 8.79 -20.55 -7.84
CA GLU A 261 9.35 -21.72 -8.51
C GLU A 261 8.43 -22.23 -9.63
N ALA A 262 7.13 -22.36 -9.35
CA ALA A 262 6.14 -22.77 -10.34
C ALA A 262 6.06 -21.80 -11.53
N GLY A 263 6.10 -20.49 -11.27
CA GLY A 263 6.08 -19.48 -12.34
C GLY A 263 7.41 -19.38 -13.10
N ALA A 264 8.54 -19.51 -12.42
CA ALA A 264 9.88 -19.52 -13.01
C ALA A 264 10.09 -20.72 -13.94
N GLU A 265 9.58 -21.90 -13.59
CA GLU A 265 9.61 -23.07 -14.46
C GLU A 265 8.90 -22.80 -15.80
N GLY A 266 7.72 -22.17 -15.75
CA GLY A 266 6.99 -21.78 -16.95
C GLY A 266 7.74 -20.77 -17.82
N LEU A 267 8.52 -19.87 -17.22
CA LEU A 267 9.36 -18.91 -17.95
C LEU A 267 10.58 -19.56 -18.59
N ARG A 268 11.24 -20.50 -17.90
CA ARG A 268 12.36 -21.29 -18.47
C ARG A 268 11.92 -22.04 -19.72
N LYS A 269 10.76 -22.73 -19.66
CA LYS A 269 10.20 -23.46 -20.81
C LYS A 269 9.92 -22.55 -22.02
N LYS A 270 9.46 -21.32 -21.80
CA LYS A 270 9.22 -20.34 -22.87
C LYS A 270 10.48 -19.71 -23.45
N GLY A 271 11.57 -19.65 -22.69
CA GLY A 271 12.86 -19.14 -23.18
C GLY A 271 13.69 -20.18 -23.93
N SER A 272 13.34 -21.46 -23.82
CA SER A 272 13.99 -22.57 -24.52
C SER A 272 13.27 -23.01 -25.80
N ALA A 273 12.13 -22.39 -26.12
CA ALA A 273 11.34 -22.60 -27.33
C ALA A 273 11.49 -21.41 -28.28
#